data_AF-Q9U5R5-F1
#
_entry.id   AF-Q9U5R5-F1
#
_cell.length_a   1.000
_cell.length_b   1.000
_cell.length_c   1.000
_cell.angle_alpha   90.00
_cell.angle_beta   90.00
_cell.angle_gamma   90.00
#
_symmetry.space_group_name_H-M   'P 1'
#
loop_
_entity.id
_entity.type
_entity.pdbx_description
1 polymer ?
#
loop_
_entity_poly.entity_id
_entity_poly.type
_entity_poly.pdbx_seq_one_letter_code
_entity_poly.pdbx_strand_id
1 'polypeptide(L)'
;KKPLKIRWNLKWRTAHKKGQVEEAKKKVQKQKKERQVKAIVGLSVEEINKIHESFKDTKQADAMRYQYIQEIKDRRKQYLAKIKKNKGDKGQHKDKAIKNVKGAQAGKRY
;
A
#
# COMPACT_ATOMS: atom_id res chain seq x y z
N LYS A 1 -3.18 22.10 62.02
CA LYS A 1 -3.58 20.65 62.04
C LYS A 1 -3.48 20.09 60.61
N LYS A 2 -2.88 18.90 60.40
CA LYS A 2 -2.69 18.35 59.04
C LYS A 2 -4.04 17.93 58.42
N PRO A 3 -4.44 18.48 57.26
CA PRO A 3 -5.77 18.25 56.68
C PRO A 3 -6.01 16.80 56.21
N LEU A 4 -4.94 16.05 55.92
CA LEU A 4 -4.97 14.63 55.53
C LEU A 4 -5.19 13.65 56.70
N LYS A 5 -5.27 14.13 57.94
CA LYS A 5 -5.65 13.31 59.10
C LYS A 5 -7.12 13.49 59.49
N ILE A 6 -7.80 14.48 58.91
CA ILE A 6 -9.18 14.83 59.25
C ILE A 6 -10.11 14.17 58.23
N ARG A 7 -10.87 13.18 58.70
CA ARG A 7 -11.65 12.25 57.87
C ARG A 7 -12.73 12.92 57.00
N TRP A 8 -13.31 14.01 57.49
CA TRP A 8 -14.39 14.75 56.83
C TRP A 8 -13.89 15.84 55.89
N ASN A 9 -12.58 16.12 55.86
CA ASN A 9 -11.99 17.13 54.97
C ASN A 9 -12.01 16.66 53.51
N LEU A 10 -12.29 17.57 52.58
CA LEU A 10 -12.26 17.34 51.14
C LEU A 10 -10.93 16.75 50.66
N LYS A 11 -9.78 17.23 51.19
CA LYS A 11 -8.45 16.71 50.83
C LYS A 11 -8.24 15.24 51.26
N TRP A 12 -8.83 14.84 52.39
CA TRP A 12 -8.80 13.44 52.81
C TRP A 12 -9.67 12.59 51.88
N ARG A 13 -10.86 13.09 51.52
CA ARG A 13 -11.82 12.38 50.68
C ARG A 13 -11.30 12.15 49.27
N THR A 14 -10.69 13.15 48.63
CA THR A 14 -10.07 13.00 47.31
C THR A 14 -8.89 12.03 47.34
N ALA A 15 -7.99 12.13 48.32
CA ALA A 15 -6.84 11.24 48.46
C ALA A 15 -7.24 9.77 48.69
N HIS A 16 -8.35 9.53 49.41
CA HIS A 16 -8.87 8.19 49.67
C HIS A 16 -9.98 7.77 48.69
N LYS A 17 -10.07 8.46 47.54
CA LYS A 17 -11.00 8.17 46.43
C LYS A 17 -12.48 8.15 46.83
N LYS A 18 -12.84 8.83 47.93
CA LYS A 18 -14.23 8.99 48.37
C LYS A 18 -14.90 10.08 47.54
N GLY A 19 -15.80 9.68 46.65
CA GLY A 19 -16.57 10.58 45.78
C GLY A 19 -15.94 10.89 44.42
N GLN A 20 -14.88 10.19 44.00
CA GLN A 20 -14.15 10.45 42.75
C GLN A 20 -14.74 9.75 41.49
N VAL A 21 -15.99 9.28 41.55
CA VAL A 21 -16.61 8.51 40.45
C VAL A 21 -16.81 9.38 39.19
N GLU A 22 -17.02 10.68 39.36
CA GLU A 22 -17.37 11.61 38.27
C GLU A 22 -16.15 12.28 37.62
N GLU A 23 -15.09 12.56 38.38
CA GLU A 23 -13.88 13.23 37.85
C GLU A 23 -12.98 12.30 37.05
N ALA A 24 -12.94 11.00 37.39
CA ALA A 24 -12.13 10.00 36.71
C ALA A 24 -12.62 9.71 35.27
N LYS A 25 -13.92 9.87 35.01
CA LYS A 25 -14.55 9.59 33.71
C LYS A 25 -14.34 10.71 32.67
N LYS A 26 -14.10 11.95 33.12
CA LYS A 26 -13.93 13.11 32.21
C LYS A 26 -12.59 13.15 31.47
N LYS A 27 -11.60 12.35 31.88
CA LYS A 27 -10.21 12.53 31.40
C LYS A 27 -9.82 11.70 30.17
N VAL A 28 -10.67 10.80 29.66
CA VAL A 28 -10.31 9.87 28.57
C VAL A 28 -11.30 9.88 27.41
N GLN A 29 -11.77 11.06 27.02
CA GLN A 29 -12.29 11.26 25.66
C GLN A 29 -11.61 12.48 25.07
N LYS A 30 -10.34 12.32 24.70
CA LYS A 30 -9.76 13.18 23.66
C LYS A 30 -10.62 12.96 22.42
N GLN A 31 -11.52 13.90 22.15
CA GLN A 31 -12.26 13.95 20.90
C GLN A 31 -11.23 13.82 19.78
N LYS A 32 -11.36 12.77 18.97
CA LYS A 32 -10.54 12.59 17.77
C LYS A 32 -10.89 13.76 16.86
N LYS A 33 -10.07 14.82 16.89
CA LYS A 33 -10.20 15.92 15.94
C LYS A 33 -9.94 15.34 14.56
N GLU A 34 -10.96 15.29 13.72
CA GLU A 34 -10.84 14.88 12.34
C GLU A 34 -9.89 15.83 11.63
N ARG A 35 -8.88 15.29 10.95
CA ARG A 35 -7.91 16.09 10.21
C ARG A 35 -8.57 16.52 8.91
N GLN A 36 -8.73 17.82 8.71
CA GLN A 36 -9.23 18.38 7.45
C GLN A 36 -8.19 18.18 6.35
N VAL A 37 -8.64 17.68 5.20
CA VAL A 37 -7.83 17.56 3.99
C VAL A 37 -7.70 18.94 3.36
N LYS A 38 -6.46 19.43 3.19
CA LYS A 38 -6.16 20.71 2.55
C LYS A 38 -5.82 20.48 1.07
N ALA A 39 -6.00 21.52 0.26
CA ALA A 39 -5.53 21.52 -1.12
C ALA A 39 -4.01 21.33 -1.17
N ILE A 40 -3.53 20.67 -2.21
CA ILE A 40 -2.10 20.49 -2.48
C ILE A 40 -1.80 21.21 -3.81
N VAL A 41 -0.59 21.76 -3.97
CA VAL A 41 -0.22 22.42 -5.24
C VAL A 41 -0.39 21.43 -6.40
N GLY A 42 -1.13 21.83 -7.43
CA GLY A 42 -1.44 20.99 -8.60
C GLY A 42 -2.67 20.09 -8.45
N LEU A 43 -3.34 20.06 -7.28
CA LEU A 43 -4.62 19.36 -7.07
C LEU A 43 -5.53 20.14 -6.12
N SER A 44 -6.71 20.52 -6.61
CA SER A 44 -7.76 21.11 -5.77
C SER A 44 -8.32 20.08 -4.76
N VAL A 45 -8.97 20.57 -3.70
CA VAL A 45 -9.60 19.68 -2.69
C VAL A 45 -10.67 18.79 -3.33
N GLU A 46 -11.39 19.32 -4.31
CA GLU A 46 -12.46 18.60 -5.02
C GLU A 46 -11.90 17.44 -5.85
N GLU A 47 -10.78 17.65 -6.54
CA GLU A 47 -10.09 16.60 -7.29
C GLU A 47 -9.57 15.50 -6.36
N ILE A 48 -9.00 15.87 -5.20
CA ILE A 48 -8.53 14.90 -4.20
C ILE A 48 -9.70 14.07 -3.67
N ASN A 49 -10.85 14.69 -3.38
CA ASN A 49 -12.04 13.98 -2.92
C ASN A 49 -12.59 13.04 -3.98
N LYS A 50 -12.64 13.48 -5.25
CA LYS A 50 -13.08 12.65 -6.37
C LYS A 50 -12.17 11.43 -6.60
N ILE A 51 -10.85 11.64 -6.53
CA ILE A 51 -9.87 10.55 -6.57
C ILE A 51 -10.12 9.57 -5.40
N HIS A 52 -10.29 10.10 -4.19
CA HIS A 52 -10.54 9.28 -3.01
C HIS A 52 -11.84 8.46 -3.11
N GLU A 53 -12.90 9.05 -3.65
CA GLU A 53 -14.18 8.37 -3.89
C GLU A 53 -14.06 7.28 -4.96
N SER A 54 -13.29 7.50 -6.01
CA SER A 54 -13.07 6.50 -7.06
C SER A 54 -12.42 5.21 -6.55
N PHE A 55 -11.65 5.30 -5.46
CA PHE A 55 -11.03 4.13 -4.80
C PHE A 55 -11.93 3.42 -3.80
N LYS A 56 -13.07 4.01 -3.39
CA LYS A 56 -14.00 3.37 -2.45
C LYS A 56 -14.77 2.23 -3.10
N ASP A 57 -15.05 2.32 -4.39
CA ASP A 57 -15.68 1.23 -5.14
C ASP A 57 -14.60 0.25 -5.64
N THR A 58 -14.44 -0.85 -4.90
CA THR A 58 -13.42 -1.87 -5.16
C THR A 58 -13.54 -2.49 -6.56
N LYS A 59 -14.76 -2.57 -7.10
CA LYS A 59 -15.00 -3.11 -8.46
C LYS A 59 -14.44 -2.21 -9.55
N GLN A 60 -14.57 -0.89 -9.39
CA GLN A 60 -14.03 0.08 -10.35
C GLN A 60 -12.50 0.13 -10.26
N ALA A 61 -11.95 0.06 -9.05
CA ALA A 61 -10.50 0.01 -8.83
C ALA A 61 -9.85 -1.21 -9.52
N ASP A 62 -10.48 -2.38 -9.44
CA ASP A 62 -9.99 -3.57 -10.12
C ASP A 62 -10.11 -3.45 -11.64
N ALA A 63 -11.21 -2.91 -12.17
CA ALA A 63 -11.36 -2.67 -13.62
C ALA A 63 -10.25 -1.74 -14.17
N MET A 64 -9.93 -0.65 -13.46
CA MET A 64 -8.84 0.27 -13.83
C MET A 64 -7.48 -0.42 -13.80
N ARG A 65 -7.23 -1.29 -12.79
CA ARG A 65 -6.00 -2.10 -12.72
C ARG A 65 -5.88 -3.06 -13.89
N TYR A 66 -6.98 -3.74 -14.26
CA TYR A 66 -6.99 -4.66 -15.40
C TYR A 66 -6.71 -3.94 -16.71
N GLN A 67 -7.32 -2.76 -16.94
CA GLN A 67 -7.04 -1.94 -18.12
C GLN A 67 -5.56 -1.52 -18.18
N TYR A 68 -5.01 -1.03 -17.07
CA TYR A 68 -3.60 -0.63 -17.00
C TYR A 68 -2.63 -1.79 -17.31
N ILE A 69 -2.92 -2.99 -16.77
CA ILE A 69 -2.13 -4.19 -17.07
C ILE A 69 -2.21 -4.56 -18.56
N GLN A 70 -3.38 -4.43 -19.19
CA GLN A 70 -3.51 -4.70 -20.63
C GLN A 70 -2.74 -3.68 -21.47
N GLU A 71 -2.80 -2.40 -21.14
CA GLU A 71 -2.00 -1.37 -21.82
C GLU A 71 -0.51 -1.65 -21.75
N ILE A 72 0.01 -2.09 -20.59
CA ILE A 72 1.42 -2.47 -20.44
C ILE A 72 1.75 -3.67 -21.34
N LYS A 73 0.89 -4.69 -21.35
CA LYS A 73 1.08 -5.88 -22.19
C LYS A 73 1.10 -5.52 -23.66
N ASP A 74 0.19 -4.67 -24.11
CA ASP A 74 0.09 -4.27 -25.52
C ASP A 74 1.24 -3.35 -25.93
N ARG A 75 1.65 -2.41 -25.07
CA ARG A 75 2.87 -1.62 -25.27
C ARG A 75 4.11 -2.52 -25.40
N ARG A 76 4.21 -3.55 -24.56
CA ARG A 76 5.31 -4.53 -24.62
C ARG A 76 5.26 -5.36 -25.90
N LYS A 77 4.10 -5.84 -26.34
CA LYS A 77 3.94 -6.56 -27.60
C LYS A 77 4.32 -5.68 -28.79
N GLN A 78 3.87 -4.43 -28.83
CA GLN A 78 4.22 -3.47 -29.88
C GLN A 78 5.74 -3.22 -29.94
N TYR A 79 6.38 -3.06 -28.77
CA TYR A 79 7.84 -2.92 -28.68
C TYR A 79 8.57 -4.16 -29.21
N LEU A 80 8.15 -5.36 -28.80
CA LEU A 80 8.74 -6.62 -29.28
C LEU A 80 8.50 -6.83 -30.78
N ALA A 81 7.34 -6.43 -31.32
CA ALA A 81 7.06 -6.48 -32.74
C ALA A 81 7.97 -5.54 -33.54
N LYS A 82 8.23 -4.32 -33.04
CA LYS A 82 9.20 -3.39 -33.64
C LYS A 82 10.61 -3.98 -33.63
N ILE A 83 11.05 -4.59 -32.53
CA ILE A 83 12.36 -5.27 -32.46
C ILE A 83 12.42 -6.42 -33.47
N LYS A 84 11.40 -7.29 -33.54
CA LYS A 84 11.38 -8.42 -34.47
C LYS A 84 11.38 -7.96 -35.93
N LYS A 85 10.65 -6.90 -36.27
CA LYS A 85 10.69 -6.29 -37.61
C LYS A 85 12.09 -5.75 -37.92
N ASN A 86 12.73 -5.07 -36.98
CA ASN A 86 14.09 -4.55 -37.15
C ASN A 86 15.17 -5.65 -37.17
N LYS A 87 14.90 -6.82 -36.55
CA LYS A 87 15.80 -7.98 -36.54
C LYS A 87 15.53 -8.97 -37.69
N GLY A 88 14.42 -8.81 -38.40
CA GLY A 88 14.02 -9.63 -39.54
C GLY A 88 14.79 -9.38 -40.82
N ASP A 89 15.66 -8.37 -40.85
CA ASP A 89 16.48 -8.00 -42.04
C ASP A 89 17.99 -8.18 -41.81
N LYS A 90 18.37 -8.89 -40.73
CA LYS A 90 19.76 -9.32 -40.51
C LYS A 90 19.84 -10.84 -40.53
N GLY A 91 19.89 -11.38 -41.75
CA GLY A 91 20.66 -12.58 -42.07
C GLY A 91 19.96 -13.91 -41.82
N GLN A 92 19.09 -14.32 -42.74
CA GLN A 92 19.11 -15.72 -43.17
C GLN A 92 20.40 -15.95 -43.98
N HIS A 93 21.51 -16.21 -43.31
CA HIS A 93 22.67 -16.79 -43.98
C HIS A 93 23.54 -17.55 -42.97
N LYS A 94 23.68 -18.87 -43.22
CA LYS A 94 24.71 -19.80 -42.69
C LYS A 94 24.57 -20.13 -41.19
N ASP A 95 24.51 -21.37 -40.72
CA ASP A 95 24.98 -22.63 -41.27
C ASP A 95 24.13 -23.83 -40.82
N LYS A 96 23.88 -24.73 -41.78
CA LYS A 96 23.58 -26.14 -41.54
C LYS A 96 24.89 -26.87 -41.22
N ALA A 97 25.26 -26.97 -39.95
CA ALA A 97 26.17 -28.00 -39.40
C ALA A 97 26.07 -27.85 -37.87
N ILE A 98 25.61 -28.81 -37.08
CA ILE A 98 26.28 -30.08 -36.81
C ILE A 98 25.22 -31.13 -36.45
N LYS A 99 25.28 -32.23 -37.20
CA LYS A 99 24.64 -33.53 -36.90
C LYS A 99 25.07 -34.05 -35.53
N ASN A 100 24.11 -34.60 -34.79
CA ASN A 100 24.25 -35.75 -33.87
C ASN A 100 25.53 -35.88 -33.03
N VAL A 101 25.43 -35.63 -31.72
CA VAL A 101 26.05 -36.52 -30.74
C VAL A 101 24.98 -36.96 -29.75
N LYS A 102 24.47 -38.16 -30.01
CA LYS A 102 23.63 -38.97 -29.14
C LYS A 102 24.56 -39.57 -28.08
N GLY A 103 24.27 -39.33 -26.79
CA GLY A 103 24.66 -40.18 -25.66
C GLY A 103 26.16 -40.40 -25.39
N ALA A 104 26.68 -39.76 -24.33
CA ALA A 104 27.81 -40.28 -23.59
C ALA A 104 27.54 -40.11 -22.08
N GLN A 105 27.06 -41.21 -21.48
CA GLN A 105 27.32 -41.71 -20.12
C GLN A 105 27.59 -40.66 -19.02
N ALA A 106 26.70 -40.45 -18.05
CA ALA A 106 26.46 -41.36 -16.92
C ALA A 106 27.76 -41.89 -16.25
N GLY A 107 28.20 -41.20 -15.18
CA GLY A 107 28.77 -41.81 -13.98
C GLY A 107 30.27 -42.17 -13.94
N LYS A 108 31.03 -41.47 -13.08
CA LYS A 108 32.11 -41.95 -12.19
C LYS A 108 32.61 -40.74 -11.37
N ARG A 109 32.26 -40.57 -10.09
CA ARG A 109 32.90 -41.15 -8.88
C ARG A 109 34.43 -41.06 -8.90
N TYR A 110 34.94 -40.09 -8.15
CA TYR A 110 36.09 -40.21 -7.25
C TYR A 110 35.73 -39.51 -5.94
#